data_AF-A0A9P4Y5H0-F1
#
_entry.id   AF-A0A9P4Y5H0-F1
#
_cell.length_a   1.000
_cell.length_b   1.000
_cell.length_c   1.000
_cell.angle_alpha   90.00
_cell.angle_beta   90.00
_cell.angle_gamma   90.00
#
_symmetry.space_group_name_H-M   'P 1'
#
loop_
_entity.id
_entity.type
_entity.pdbx_description
1 polymer ?
#
loop_
_entity_poly.entity_id
_entity_poly.type
_entity_poly.pdbx_seq_one_letter_code
_entity_poly.pdbx_strand_id
1 'polypeptide(L)'
;MERTSMFHQRCYETTYHLASEHVKFHTAIMAVCRLLYGEASEALYGRHSFDFGHHVQAVVPFLTDRTPYTLSLVSCICVYKRGPFPSMGYTSEKSEWSCMCRFLSGMKTLERLRVVMETGRPSDIKLLSLIGHESLEWVRELAQVKTLKELELVSEAKYLPVPKSSAMAVYAALSVSVEHGLVEYLKLEMAASCITSSVHRLDGDSS
;
A
#
# COMPACT_ATOMS: atom_id res chain seq x y z
N MET A 1 38.60 -4.38 -15.66
CA MET A 1 38.48 -5.05 -14.36
C MET A 1 37.52 -4.18 -13.55
N GLU A 2 36.24 -4.47 -13.34
CA GLU A 2 35.36 -5.62 -13.60
C GLU A 2 33.97 -5.07 -13.97
N ARG A 3 33.31 -5.71 -14.93
CA ARG A 3 31.87 -5.56 -15.18
C ARG A 3 31.14 -6.42 -14.14
N THR A 4 30.40 -5.80 -13.23
CA THR A 4 29.48 -6.52 -12.33
C THR A 4 28.05 -6.10 -12.61
N SER A 5 27.49 -6.73 -13.64
CA SER A 5 26.12 -7.25 -13.73
C SER A 5 25.01 -6.50 -12.96
N MET A 6 24.37 -5.52 -13.59
CA MET A 6 23.05 -4.98 -13.19
C MET A 6 21.90 -5.90 -13.59
N PHE A 7 21.97 -7.18 -13.20
CA PHE A 7 20.92 -8.17 -13.47
C PHE A 7 20.76 -9.14 -12.30
N HIS A 8 20.51 -8.67 -11.09
CA HIS A 8 19.97 -9.47 -9.97
C HIS A 8 19.08 -8.50 -9.18
N GLN A 9 17.76 -8.63 -9.11
CA GLN A 9 17.05 -9.81 -8.60
C GLN A 9 15.58 -9.76 -9.07
N ARG A 10 15.24 -10.51 -10.12
CA ARG A 10 13.87 -10.66 -10.67
C ARG A 10 13.14 -11.89 -10.10
N CYS A 11 13.32 -12.15 -8.82
CA CYS A 11 12.52 -13.11 -8.07
C CYS A 11 12.22 -12.50 -6.71
N TYR A 12 11.05 -11.85 -6.60
CA TYR A 12 10.47 -11.61 -5.29
C TYR A 12 9.79 -12.91 -4.89
N GLU A 13 10.44 -13.66 -4.01
CA GLU A 13 9.81 -14.81 -3.36
C GLU A 13 8.77 -14.24 -2.38
N THR A 14 7.54 -14.05 -2.86
CA THR A 14 6.41 -13.67 -2.01
C THR A 14 5.98 -14.90 -1.21
N THR A 15 6.65 -15.11 -0.08
CA THR A 15 6.22 -16.13 0.87
C THR A 15 5.02 -15.59 1.63
N TYR A 16 3.82 -16.06 1.29
CA TYR A 16 2.60 -15.71 2.02
C TYR A 16 2.66 -16.33 3.40
N HIS A 17 2.59 -15.50 4.43
CA HIS A 17 2.41 -15.95 5.80
C HIS A 17 0.95 -15.70 6.19
N LEU A 18 0.31 -16.75 6.71
CA LEU A 18 -0.97 -16.58 7.38
C LEU A 18 -0.72 -15.77 8.65
N ALA A 19 -1.62 -14.84 8.97
CA ALA A 19 -1.58 -14.10 10.23
C ALA A 19 -1.62 -15.02 11.47
N SER A 20 -2.09 -16.27 11.30
CA SER A 20 -2.10 -17.29 12.34
C SER A 20 -0.89 -18.23 12.19
N GLU A 21 0.03 -18.16 13.15
CA GLU A 21 1.28 -18.94 13.14
C GLU A 21 1.08 -20.47 13.17
N HIS A 22 -0.08 -20.93 13.62
CA HIS A 22 -0.38 -22.37 13.78
C HIS A 22 -1.09 -23.01 12.58
N VAL A 23 -1.37 -22.25 11.53
CA VAL A 23 -2.10 -22.75 10.36
C VAL A 23 -1.14 -22.86 9.17
N LYS A 24 -1.07 -24.04 8.56
CA LYS A 24 -0.27 -24.28 7.36
C LYS A 24 -1.15 -24.27 6.12
N PHE A 25 -0.66 -23.60 5.08
CA PHE A 25 -1.38 -23.45 3.84
C PHE A 25 -0.95 -24.50 2.81
N HIS A 26 -1.88 -25.39 2.43
CA HIS A 26 -1.61 -26.49 1.51
C HIS A 26 -2.34 -26.32 0.18
N THR A 27 -1.94 -25.34 -0.64
CA THR A 27 -2.59 -25.03 -1.94
C THR A 27 -2.58 -26.19 -2.94
N ALA A 28 -1.68 -27.16 -2.78
CA ALA A 28 -1.61 -28.34 -3.64
C ALA A 28 -2.95 -29.10 -3.70
N ILE A 29 -3.77 -29.05 -2.64
CA ILE A 29 -5.10 -29.68 -2.63
C ILE A 29 -6.07 -29.07 -3.65
N MET A 30 -5.87 -27.79 -4.00
CA MET A 30 -6.70 -27.09 -4.99
C MET A 30 -6.50 -27.67 -6.41
N ALA A 31 -5.41 -28.38 -6.67
CA ALA A 31 -5.16 -29.01 -7.97
C ALA A 31 -5.95 -30.31 -8.18
N VAL A 32 -6.53 -30.89 -7.12
CA VAL A 32 -7.14 -32.24 -7.16
C VAL A 32 -8.56 -32.22 -7.73
N CYS A 33 -9.33 -31.15 -7.49
CA CYS A 33 -10.74 -31.08 -7.88
C CYS A 33 -11.16 -29.65 -8.26
N ARG A 34 -11.90 -29.51 -9.36
CA ARG A 34 -12.38 -28.20 -9.85
C ARG A 34 -13.39 -27.52 -8.91
N LEU A 35 -14.23 -28.31 -8.22
CA LEU A 35 -15.17 -27.79 -7.23
C LEU A 35 -14.41 -27.22 -6.02
N LEU A 36 -13.46 -28.00 -5.48
CA LEU A 36 -12.57 -27.53 -4.41
C LEU A 36 -11.75 -26.31 -4.83
N TYR A 37 -11.25 -26.29 -6.07
CA TYR A 37 -10.54 -25.14 -6.60
C TYR A 37 -11.42 -23.88 -6.58
N GLY A 38 -12.68 -23.97 -7.01
CA GLY A 38 -13.63 -22.85 -7.02
C GLY A 38 -13.92 -22.34 -5.61
N GLU A 39 -14.35 -23.24 -4.72
CA GLU A 39 -14.70 -22.89 -3.33
C GLU A 39 -13.50 -22.34 -2.55
N ALA A 40 -12.34 -23.00 -2.67
CA ALA A 40 -11.13 -22.52 -2.03
C ALA A 40 -10.68 -21.19 -2.64
N SER A 41 -10.71 -21.01 -3.95
CA SER A 41 -10.34 -19.72 -4.56
C SER A 41 -11.24 -18.58 -4.06
N GLU A 42 -12.54 -18.80 -3.93
CA GLU A 42 -13.46 -17.81 -3.37
C GLU A 42 -13.13 -17.49 -1.90
N ALA A 43 -12.89 -18.52 -1.08
CA ALA A 43 -12.49 -18.34 0.30
C ALA A 43 -11.18 -17.55 0.41
N LEU A 44 -10.19 -17.86 -0.42
CA LEU A 44 -8.82 -17.33 -0.32
C LEU A 44 -8.63 -15.96 -0.94
N TYR A 45 -9.24 -15.70 -2.09
CA TYR A 45 -9.06 -14.45 -2.83
C TYR A 45 -10.25 -13.49 -2.69
N GLY A 46 -11.47 -14.02 -2.48
CA GLY A 46 -12.69 -13.22 -2.41
C GLY A 46 -12.95 -12.60 -1.04
N ARG A 47 -12.59 -13.29 0.05
CA ARG A 47 -12.92 -12.88 1.43
C ARG A 47 -11.78 -12.20 2.18
N HIS A 48 -10.56 -12.27 1.66
CA HIS A 48 -9.38 -11.73 2.33
C HIS A 48 -8.93 -10.39 1.75
N SER A 49 -8.35 -9.56 2.61
CA SER A 49 -7.56 -8.40 2.21
C SER A 49 -6.11 -8.81 2.08
N PHE A 50 -5.47 -8.46 0.97
CA PHE A 50 -4.06 -8.75 0.74
C PHE A 50 -3.20 -7.62 1.26
N ASP A 51 -2.48 -7.88 2.35
CA ASP A 51 -1.53 -6.92 2.93
C ASP A 51 -0.12 -7.16 2.41
N PHE A 52 0.42 -6.18 1.70
CA PHE A 52 1.79 -6.20 1.18
C PHE A 52 2.77 -5.52 2.12
N GLY A 53 2.28 -4.96 3.23
CA GLY A 53 3.03 -4.11 4.13
C GLY A 53 3.86 -3.12 3.33
N HIS A 54 5.15 -3.13 3.59
CA HIS A 54 6.07 -2.20 2.96
C HIS A 54 6.64 -2.62 1.59
N HIS A 55 6.08 -3.65 0.96
CA HIS A 55 6.55 -4.23 -0.30
C HIS A 55 5.61 -3.87 -1.46
N VAL A 56 5.42 -2.58 -1.72
CA VAL A 56 4.56 -2.07 -2.82
C VAL A 56 4.96 -2.69 -4.17
N GLN A 57 6.24 -2.94 -4.40
CA GLN A 57 6.75 -3.60 -5.61
C GLN A 57 6.24 -5.03 -5.82
N ALA A 58 5.77 -5.70 -4.77
CA ALA A 58 5.27 -7.08 -4.83
C ALA A 58 3.80 -7.16 -5.29
N VAL A 59 3.06 -6.04 -5.27
CA VAL A 59 1.63 -6.00 -5.62
C VAL A 59 1.41 -6.44 -7.08
N VAL A 60 2.13 -5.83 -8.03
CA VAL A 60 1.93 -6.12 -9.46
C VAL A 60 2.37 -7.55 -9.84
N PRO A 61 3.56 -8.03 -9.42
CA PRO A 61 3.95 -9.43 -9.65
C PRO A 61 2.95 -10.42 -9.06
N PHE A 62 2.46 -10.17 -7.84
CA PHE A 62 1.46 -11.04 -7.21
C PHE A 62 0.20 -11.16 -8.05
N LEU A 63 -0.39 -10.03 -8.43
CA LEU A 63 -1.65 -10.01 -9.17
C LEU A 63 -1.49 -10.60 -10.58
N THR A 64 -0.33 -10.42 -11.20
CA THR A 64 -0.02 -10.94 -12.54
C THR A 64 0.15 -12.46 -12.54
N ASP A 65 0.65 -13.04 -11.45
CA ASP A 65 0.83 -14.49 -11.30
C ASP A 65 -0.50 -15.24 -11.03
N ARG A 66 -1.63 -14.53 -10.97
CA ARG A 66 -2.95 -15.13 -10.73
C ARG A 66 -3.67 -15.46 -12.03
N THR A 67 -4.51 -16.49 -11.97
CA THR A 67 -5.45 -16.78 -13.07
C THR A 67 -6.49 -15.66 -13.20
N PRO A 68 -7.07 -15.43 -14.39
CA PRO A 68 -8.13 -14.43 -14.56
C PRO A 68 -9.31 -14.62 -13.61
N TYR A 69 -9.66 -15.87 -13.30
CA TYR A 69 -10.71 -16.20 -12.34
C TYR A 69 -10.34 -15.74 -10.92
N THR A 70 -9.19 -16.16 -10.39
CA THR A 70 -8.75 -15.77 -9.04
C THR A 70 -8.50 -14.27 -8.92
N LEU A 71 -7.99 -13.63 -9.99
CA LEU A 71 -7.78 -12.19 -10.01
C LEU A 71 -9.11 -11.42 -9.90
N SER A 72 -10.18 -11.95 -10.52
CA SER A 72 -11.51 -11.33 -10.45
C SER A 72 -12.14 -11.35 -9.06
N LEU A 73 -11.64 -12.23 -8.18
CA LEU A 73 -12.10 -12.33 -6.79
C LEU A 73 -11.42 -11.30 -5.88
N VAL A 74 -10.23 -10.80 -6.25
CA VAL A 74 -9.49 -9.83 -5.43
C VAL A 74 -10.22 -8.50 -5.41
N SER A 75 -10.75 -8.14 -4.24
CA SER A 75 -11.55 -6.93 -4.02
C SER A 75 -10.86 -5.92 -3.10
N CYS A 76 -9.89 -6.33 -2.29
CA CYS A 76 -9.26 -5.50 -1.26
C CYS A 76 -7.74 -5.71 -1.20
N ILE A 77 -7.00 -4.60 -1.23
CA ILE A 77 -5.54 -4.57 -1.12
C ILE A 77 -5.14 -3.57 -0.02
N CYS A 78 -4.16 -3.93 0.79
CA CYS A 78 -3.53 -3.07 1.79
C CYS A 78 -2.06 -2.88 1.45
N VAL A 79 -1.62 -1.62 1.43
CA VAL A 79 -0.24 -1.23 1.17
C VAL A 79 0.22 -0.20 2.18
N TYR A 80 1.52 -0.22 2.45
CA TYR A 80 2.13 0.68 3.41
C TYR A 80 2.98 1.75 2.72
N LYS A 81 2.71 3.01 3.02
CA LYS A 81 3.49 4.16 2.58
C LYS A 81 4.47 4.59 3.67
N ARG A 82 5.75 4.31 3.46
CA ARG A 82 6.83 4.82 4.31
C ARG A 82 7.08 6.30 4.09
N GLY A 83 7.62 6.96 5.12
CA GLY A 83 8.18 8.30 4.96
C GLY A 83 9.59 8.30 4.36
N PRO A 84 10.03 9.42 3.75
CA PRO A 84 11.32 9.51 3.06
C PRO A 84 12.46 9.73 4.07
N PHE A 85 12.79 8.71 4.88
CA PHE A 85 13.82 8.78 5.93
C PHE A 85 15.19 8.28 5.43
N PRO A 86 16.17 9.17 5.15
CA PRO A 86 17.45 8.77 4.56
C PRO A 86 18.33 7.94 5.52
N SER A 87 18.15 8.12 6.83
CA SER A 87 18.88 7.38 7.89
C SER A 87 18.61 5.88 7.88
N MET A 88 17.66 5.44 7.07
CA MET A 88 17.15 4.08 7.05
C MET A 88 17.43 3.38 5.69
N GLY A 89 18.24 4.03 4.83
CA GLY A 89 18.86 3.40 3.65
C GLY A 89 17.96 3.25 2.41
N TYR A 90 16.85 3.99 2.34
CA TYR A 90 15.81 3.72 1.34
C TYR A 90 15.94 4.51 0.04
N THR A 91 15.72 3.81 -1.07
CA THR A 91 15.57 4.37 -2.42
C THR A 91 14.15 4.89 -2.65
N SER A 92 13.99 5.85 -3.57
CA SER A 92 12.68 6.44 -3.90
C SER A 92 11.68 5.37 -4.39
N GLU A 93 10.59 5.17 -3.64
CA GLU A 93 9.49 4.24 -4.00
C GLU A 93 8.60 4.78 -5.16
N LYS A 94 9.01 5.89 -5.80
CA LYS A 94 8.19 6.61 -6.79
C LYS A 94 7.74 5.67 -7.92
N SER A 95 8.66 4.90 -8.50
CA SER A 95 8.36 4.07 -9.67
C SER A 95 7.41 2.92 -9.35
N GLU A 96 7.46 2.41 -8.13
CA GLU A 96 6.68 1.30 -7.60
C GLU A 96 5.22 1.72 -7.41
N TRP A 97 4.99 2.90 -6.81
CA TRP A 97 3.65 3.48 -6.68
C TRP A 97 3.04 3.78 -8.05
N SER A 98 3.79 4.38 -8.99
CA SER A 98 3.29 4.63 -10.35
C SER A 98 2.90 3.33 -11.05
N CYS A 99 3.72 2.28 -10.91
CA CYS A 99 3.49 0.98 -11.52
C CYS A 99 2.24 0.33 -10.94
N MET A 100 2.11 0.32 -9.61
CA MET A 100 0.96 -0.21 -8.90
C MET A 100 -0.32 0.55 -9.31
N CYS A 101 -0.37 1.87 -9.13
CA CYS A 101 -1.56 2.67 -9.44
C CYS A 101 -2.01 2.48 -10.89
N ARG A 102 -1.07 2.45 -11.86
CA ARG A 102 -1.39 2.18 -13.27
C ARG A 102 -2.01 0.80 -13.46
N PHE A 103 -1.49 -0.22 -12.79
CA PHE A 103 -2.02 -1.59 -12.86
C PHE A 103 -3.42 -1.66 -12.24
N LEU A 104 -3.60 -1.08 -11.04
CA LEU A 104 -4.89 -1.05 -10.33
C LEU A 104 -5.96 -0.30 -11.11
N SER A 105 -5.61 0.79 -11.82
CA SER A 105 -6.54 1.50 -12.71
C SER A 105 -7.09 0.63 -13.84
N GLY A 106 -6.37 -0.42 -14.24
CA GLY A 106 -6.83 -1.40 -15.22
C GLY A 106 -7.76 -2.47 -14.63
N MET A 107 -7.78 -2.63 -13.31
CA MET A 107 -8.58 -3.64 -12.62
C MET A 107 -9.98 -3.13 -12.34
N LYS A 108 -10.99 -3.84 -12.87
CA LYS A 108 -12.40 -3.52 -12.65
C LYS A 108 -12.98 -4.08 -11.35
N THR A 109 -12.26 -5.01 -10.71
CA THR A 109 -12.75 -5.77 -9.55
C THR A 109 -12.22 -5.25 -8.23
N LEU A 110 -11.21 -4.38 -8.24
CA LEU A 110 -10.68 -3.79 -7.02
C LEU A 110 -11.66 -2.75 -6.49
N GLU A 111 -12.30 -3.05 -5.37
CA GLU A 111 -13.29 -2.17 -4.76
C GLU A 111 -12.69 -1.33 -3.64
N ARG A 112 -11.74 -1.90 -2.90
CA ARG A 112 -11.16 -1.31 -1.70
C ARG A 112 -9.63 -1.26 -1.76
N LEU A 113 -9.08 -0.09 -1.43
CA LEU A 113 -7.66 0.07 -1.21
C LEU A 113 -7.45 0.68 0.17
N ARG A 114 -6.59 0.05 0.98
CA ARG A 114 -6.14 0.58 2.26
C ARG A 114 -4.70 1.03 2.12
N VAL A 115 -4.43 2.29 2.48
CA VAL A 115 -3.08 2.84 2.52
C VAL A 115 -2.75 3.19 3.96
N VAL A 116 -1.80 2.45 4.54
CA VAL A 116 -1.27 2.74 5.87
C VAL A 116 -0.10 3.69 5.73
N MET A 117 -0.12 4.82 6.41
CA MET A 117 0.90 5.86 6.36
C MET A 117 1.62 5.95 7.69
N GLU A 118 2.95 6.04 7.64
CA GLU A 118 3.74 6.44 8.81
C GLU A 118 3.45 7.89 9.14
N THR A 119 2.98 8.16 10.35
CA THR A 119 2.75 9.52 10.80
C THR A 119 3.72 9.89 11.91
N GLY A 120 4.30 11.08 11.78
CA GLY A 120 5.24 11.64 12.74
C GLY A 120 4.56 12.71 13.57
N ARG A 121 5.09 13.00 14.77
CA ARG A 121 4.62 14.17 15.53
C ARG A 121 4.90 15.46 14.74
N PRO A 122 3.94 16.40 14.68
CA PRO A 122 4.12 17.65 13.97
C PRO A 122 5.24 18.48 14.60
N SER A 123 6.20 18.89 13.79
CA SER A 123 6.93 20.15 14.02
C SER A 123 6.33 21.21 13.09
N ASP A 124 6.02 22.36 13.68
CA ASP A 124 5.24 23.50 13.16
C ASP A 124 4.81 23.50 11.67
N ILE A 125 3.49 23.40 11.48
CA ILE A 125 2.73 23.38 10.22
C ILE A 125 2.94 24.64 9.34
N LYS A 126 3.47 25.72 9.91
CA LYS A 126 3.64 27.03 9.24
C LYS A 126 4.65 27.03 8.09
N LEU A 127 5.47 25.99 7.93
CA LEU A 127 6.50 25.90 6.88
C LEU A 127 6.04 25.17 5.59
N LEU A 128 4.82 24.63 5.54
CA LEU A 128 4.47 23.53 4.62
C LEU A 128 3.35 23.88 3.62
N SER A 129 2.78 25.08 3.69
CA SER A 129 1.70 25.55 2.81
C SER A 129 2.14 25.96 1.40
N LEU A 130 3.43 25.86 1.05
CA LEU A 130 3.95 26.44 -0.20
C LEU A 130 4.49 25.45 -1.24
N ILE A 131 4.49 24.13 -0.99
CA ILE A 131 5.27 23.22 -1.84
C ILE A 131 4.43 22.09 -2.42
N GLY A 132 4.10 22.22 -3.70
CA GLY A 132 3.74 21.11 -4.59
C GLY A 132 4.96 20.19 -4.80
N HIS A 133 5.36 19.50 -3.73
CA HIS A 133 6.58 18.71 -3.66
C HIS A 133 6.39 17.33 -4.30
N GLU A 134 7.43 16.80 -4.93
CA GLU A 134 7.47 15.46 -5.56
C GLU A 134 7.02 14.34 -4.62
N SER A 135 7.12 14.56 -3.30
CA SER A 135 6.64 13.64 -2.27
C SER A 135 5.12 13.36 -2.29
N LEU A 136 4.33 14.14 -3.03
CA LEU A 136 2.88 13.98 -3.19
C LEU A 136 2.46 13.30 -4.50
N GLU A 137 3.40 12.90 -5.35
CA GLU A 137 3.07 12.29 -6.65
C GLU A 137 2.27 10.99 -6.49
N TRP A 138 2.59 10.16 -5.50
CA TRP A 138 1.84 8.93 -5.22
C TRP A 138 0.36 9.22 -4.89
N VAL A 139 0.04 10.37 -4.28
CA VAL A 139 -1.35 10.80 -4.01
C VAL A 139 -2.06 11.13 -5.31
N ARG A 140 -1.37 11.83 -6.23
CA ARG A 140 -1.92 12.15 -7.56
C ARG A 140 -2.12 10.90 -8.41
N GLU A 141 -1.21 9.95 -8.32
CA GLU A 141 -1.32 8.66 -9.02
C GLU A 141 -2.42 7.80 -8.44
N LEU A 142 -2.57 7.80 -7.12
CA LEU A 142 -3.69 7.15 -6.44
C LEU A 142 -5.04 7.75 -6.86
N ALA A 143 -5.11 9.07 -6.99
CA ALA A 143 -6.33 9.75 -7.44
C ALA A 143 -6.76 9.36 -8.87
N GLN A 144 -5.83 8.85 -9.69
CA GLN A 144 -6.14 8.36 -11.03
C GLN A 144 -6.79 6.97 -11.04
N VAL A 145 -6.81 6.26 -9.92
CA VAL A 145 -7.43 4.94 -9.79
C VAL A 145 -8.94 5.10 -9.60
N LYS A 146 -9.66 5.26 -10.73
CA LYS A 146 -11.11 5.54 -10.76
C LYS A 146 -12.01 4.35 -10.44
N THR A 147 -11.45 3.15 -10.31
CA THR A 147 -12.20 1.90 -10.10
C THR A 147 -12.55 1.66 -8.63
N LEU A 148 -11.92 2.40 -7.71
CA LEU A 148 -12.09 2.24 -6.27
C LEU A 148 -13.46 2.76 -5.80
N LYS A 149 -14.19 1.93 -5.06
CA LYS A 149 -15.41 2.32 -4.34
C LYS A 149 -15.07 2.94 -2.99
N GLU A 150 -14.07 2.37 -2.32
CA GLU A 150 -13.64 2.82 -1.00
C GLU A 150 -12.11 2.90 -0.89
N LEU A 151 -11.63 4.01 -0.31
CA LEU A 151 -10.23 4.25 0.01
C LEU A 151 -10.13 4.53 1.51
N GLU A 152 -9.38 3.69 2.22
CA GLU A 152 -9.12 3.86 3.65
C GLU A 152 -7.68 4.32 3.86
N LEU A 153 -7.52 5.49 4.47
CA LEU A 153 -6.22 6.02 4.88
C LEU A 153 -6.00 5.77 6.38
N VAL A 154 -5.04 4.93 6.71
CA VAL A 154 -4.73 4.61 8.10
C VAL A 154 -3.47 5.35 8.52
N SER A 155 -3.56 6.16 9.56
CA SER A 155 -2.41 6.80 10.21
C SER A 155 -1.83 5.84 11.26
N GLU A 156 -0.58 5.44 11.10
CA GLU A 156 0.18 4.68 12.11
C GLU A 156 1.28 5.56 12.69
N ALA A 157 1.15 5.90 13.97
CA ALA A 157 2.09 6.78 14.65
C ALA A 157 3.39 6.04 14.99
N LYS A 158 4.50 6.44 14.37
CA LYS A 158 5.85 5.96 14.70
C LYS A 158 6.76 7.11 15.11
N TYR A 159 7.80 6.82 15.89
CA TYR A 159 8.83 7.80 16.18
C TYR A 159 9.60 8.11 14.90
N LEU A 160 9.38 9.30 14.34
CA LEU A 160 10.10 9.77 13.17
C LEU A 160 11.22 10.72 13.62
N PRO A 161 12.43 10.58 13.07
CA PRO A 161 13.53 11.49 13.38
C PRO A 161 13.20 12.90 12.91
N VAL A 162 13.76 13.90 13.59
CA VAL A 162 13.59 15.32 13.23
C VAL A 162 13.85 15.51 11.73
N PRO A 163 12.95 16.16 10.98
CA PRO A 163 13.10 16.36 9.54
C PRO A 163 14.45 17.01 9.20
N LYS A 164 15.29 16.30 8.44
CA LYS A 164 16.57 16.81 7.93
C LYS A 164 16.50 17.25 6.48
N SER A 165 15.36 17.04 5.82
CA SER A 165 15.12 17.40 4.42
C SER A 165 13.72 18.01 4.24
N SER A 166 13.53 18.77 3.17
CA SER A 166 12.23 19.34 2.79
C SER A 166 11.19 18.25 2.53
N ALA A 167 11.58 17.13 1.91
CA ALA A 167 10.71 15.98 1.67
C ALA A 167 10.20 15.35 2.98
N MET A 168 11.06 15.22 4.00
CA MET A 168 10.66 14.73 5.33
C MET A 168 9.68 15.67 6.02
N ALA A 169 9.91 16.99 5.90
CA ALA A 169 9.02 17.98 6.49
C ALA A 169 7.64 17.97 5.83
N VAL A 170 7.57 17.90 4.49
CA VAL A 170 6.31 17.81 3.73
C VAL A 170 5.56 16.52 4.05
N TYR A 171 6.26 15.39 4.08
CA TYR A 171 5.64 14.12 4.47
C TYR A 171 5.08 14.19 5.90
N ALA A 172 5.79 14.80 6.85
CA ALA A 172 5.31 14.97 8.21
C ALA A 172 4.03 15.83 8.28
N ALA A 173 3.95 16.97 7.57
CA ALA A 173 2.70 17.74 7.50
C ALA A 173 1.56 16.93 6.88
N LEU A 174 1.82 16.28 5.74
CA LEU A 174 0.81 15.48 5.06
C LEU A 174 0.27 14.39 6.00
N SER A 175 1.17 13.72 6.71
CA SER A 175 0.86 12.66 7.65
C SER A 175 -0.05 13.13 8.80
N VAL A 176 0.13 14.39 9.23
CA VAL A 176 -0.72 15.05 10.23
C VAL A 176 -2.06 15.49 9.62
N SER A 177 -2.08 15.82 8.33
CA SER A 177 -3.29 16.18 7.59
C SER A 177 -4.09 14.97 7.08
N VAL A 178 -3.67 13.72 7.34
CA VAL A 178 -4.37 12.50 6.90
C VAL A 178 -5.81 12.47 7.35
N GLU A 179 -6.09 12.96 8.57
CA GLU A 179 -7.44 12.87 9.12
C GLU A 179 -8.45 13.73 8.36
N HIS A 180 -8.07 14.92 7.89
CA HIS A 180 -9.02 15.91 7.34
C HIS A 180 -8.57 16.42 5.98
N GLY A 181 -7.40 17.07 5.87
CA GLY A 181 -6.95 17.73 4.64
C GLY A 181 -6.69 16.79 3.46
N LEU A 182 -6.04 15.65 3.70
CA LEU A 182 -5.75 14.68 2.63
C LEU A 182 -7.03 13.96 2.15
N VAL A 183 -7.91 13.60 3.08
CA VAL A 183 -9.21 12.99 2.77
C VAL A 183 -10.07 13.95 1.95
N GLU A 184 -10.16 15.21 2.32
CA GLU A 184 -10.92 16.21 1.57
C GLU A 184 -10.35 16.42 0.16
N TYR A 185 -9.04 16.52 0.02
CA TYR A 185 -8.39 16.61 -1.29
C TYR A 185 -8.72 15.39 -2.18
N LEU A 186 -8.60 14.18 -1.65
CA LEU A 186 -8.91 12.97 -2.40
C LEU A 186 -10.40 12.84 -2.72
N LYS A 187 -11.30 13.34 -1.87
CA LYS A 187 -12.74 13.39 -2.16
C LYS A 187 -13.08 14.33 -3.32
N LEU A 188 -12.31 15.40 -3.50
CA LEU A 188 -12.48 16.33 -4.62
C LEU A 188 -11.95 15.73 -5.93
N GLU A 189 -10.81 15.04 -5.87
CA GLU A 189 -10.14 14.51 -7.06
C GLU A 189 -10.66 13.13 -7.50
N MET A 190 -11.16 12.31 -6.57
CA MET A 190 -11.64 10.95 -6.85
C MET A 190 -13.16 10.88 -6.85
N ALA A 191 -13.71 10.09 -7.78
CA ALA A 191 -15.13 9.71 -7.78
C ALA A 191 -15.47 8.60 -6.76
N ALA A 192 -14.54 8.26 -5.86
CA ALA A 192 -14.74 7.20 -4.87
C ALA A 192 -15.89 7.59 -3.93
N SER A 193 -16.85 6.68 -3.76
CA SER A 193 -18.07 6.95 -3.01
C SER A 193 -17.84 7.03 -1.50
N CYS A 194 -16.74 6.45 -1.00
CA CYS A 194 -16.38 6.46 0.41
C CYS A 194 -14.86 6.63 0.57
N ILE A 195 -14.44 7.75 1.16
CA ILE A 195 -13.03 7.94 1.58
C ILE A 195 -13.04 8.16 3.08
N THR A 196 -12.39 7.25 3.80
CA THR A 196 -12.33 7.22 5.26
C THR A 196 -10.89 7.36 5.73
N SER A 197 -10.70 7.99 6.88
CA SER A 197 -9.43 8.01 7.61
C SER A 197 -9.63 7.34 8.97
N SER A 198 -8.63 6.55 9.38
CA SER A 198 -8.60 5.94 10.71
C SER A 198 -7.20 6.11 11.32
N VAL A 199 -7.13 6.18 12.65
CA VAL A 199 -5.86 6.30 13.38
C VAL A 199 -5.65 5.01 14.15
N HIS A 200 -4.61 4.27 13.77
CA HIS A 200 -4.13 3.15 14.56
C HIS A 200 -3.10 3.69 15.56
N ARG A 201 -3.52 3.82 16.82
CA ARG A 201 -2.56 3.91 17.92
C ARG A 201 -2.03 2.52 18.16
N LEU A 202 -0.72 2.34 18.00
CA LEU A 202 -0.03 1.26 18.68
C LEU A 202 -0.09 1.61 20.18
N ASP A 203 -1.15 1.18 20.85
CA ASP A 203 -1.14 1.10 22.31
C ASP A 203 -0.01 0.13 22.65
N GLY A 204 1.03 0.68 23.28
CA GLY A 204 2.18 -0.08 23.70
C GLY A 204 1.78 -1.04 24.81
N ASP A 205 1.42 -2.26 24.43
CA ASP A 205 1.62 -3.42 25.30
C ASP A 205 3.11 -3.79 25.22
N SER A 206 3.89 -3.09 26.02
CA SER A 206 5.18 -3.59 26.49
C SER A 206 4.95 -4.12 27.90
N SER A 207 5.10 -5.44 28.02
CA SER A 207 5.26 -6.16 29.30
C SER A 207 6.35 -5.56 30.18
#